data_AF-A0A2X4TG58-F1
#
_entry.id   AF-A0A2X4TG58-F1
#
_cell.length_a   1.000
_cell.length_b   1.000
_cell.length_c   1.000
_cell.angle_alpha   90.00
_cell.angle_beta   90.00
_cell.angle_gamma   90.00
#
_symmetry.space_group_name_H-M   'P 1'
#
loop_
_entity.id
_entity.type
_entity.pdbx_description
1 polymer ?
#
loop_
_entity_poly.entity_id
_entity_poly.type
_entity_poly.pdbx_seq_one_letter_code
_entity_poly.pdbx_strand_id
1 'polypeptide(L)'
;METTQTSTIASIDSRSAWRKTDTMWMLGLYGTAIGAGVLFLPINAGVGGMIPLIIMAILAFPMTFFAHRGLTRFVLSGKNPGEDITEVVEEHFGIGAGKLITLLYFFAIYPILLVYSVAITNTVESFLTHQLAINPPPRAILSLILIVGMMTIVRFGEQMIVKAMSILVFPFVAALMLLALYLIPQWSGAALETLSFDSAASNRQRSVDDPVAGDSGEWCSPSTTPRSSPPSPLRSVKSTAKQLRKNAPKFWHSLTS
;
A
#
# COMPACT_ATOMS: atom_id res chain seq x y z
N MET A 1 -36.54 -49.92 -39.01
CA MET A 1 -35.38 -50.63 -38.42
C MET A 1 -34.39 -50.75 -39.57
N GLU A 2 -33.26 -50.06 -39.64
CA GLU A 2 -32.30 -49.71 -38.59
C GLU A 2 -31.76 -48.29 -38.72
N THR A 3 -31.34 -47.77 -37.57
CA THR A 3 -30.84 -46.43 -37.32
C THR A 3 -29.39 -46.30 -37.76
N THR A 4 -29.10 -45.38 -38.70
CA THR A 4 -27.72 -44.91 -38.91
C THR A 4 -27.37 -43.91 -37.81
N GLN A 5 -26.81 -44.41 -36.71
CA GLN A 5 -26.13 -43.60 -35.72
C GLN A 5 -24.76 -43.22 -36.26
N THR A 6 -24.67 -42.05 -36.88
CA THR A 6 -23.38 -41.42 -37.19
C THR A 6 -22.76 -40.94 -35.89
N SER A 7 -21.85 -41.77 -35.42
CA SER A 7 -20.74 -41.54 -34.50
C SER A 7 -20.47 -40.06 -34.19
N THR A 8 -20.72 -39.73 -32.91
CA THR A 8 -19.85 -38.92 -32.06
C THR A 8 -19.22 -37.70 -32.73
N ILE A 9 -19.91 -36.57 -32.58
CA ILE A 9 -19.27 -35.25 -32.54
C ILE A 9 -18.18 -35.31 -31.46
N ALA A 10 -16.95 -35.62 -31.87
CA ALA A 10 -15.75 -35.43 -31.07
C ALA A 10 -15.38 -33.94 -31.14
N SER A 11 -16.25 -33.09 -30.59
CA SER A 11 -15.87 -31.78 -30.07
C SER A 11 -15.91 -31.86 -28.55
N ILE A 12 -15.14 -32.79 -27.99
CA ILE A 12 -14.71 -32.70 -26.59
C ILE A 12 -13.58 -31.68 -26.61
N ASP A 13 -14.00 -30.41 -26.61
CA ASP A 13 -13.45 -29.36 -25.78
C ASP A 13 -11.96 -29.58 -25.45
N SER A 14 -11.09 -29.04 -26.30
CA SER A 14 -9.70 -28.81 -25.96
C SER A 14 -9.66 -27.83 -24.80
N ARG A 15 -9.90 -28.30 -23.57
CA ARG A 15 -9.50 -27.60 -22.35
C ARG A 15 -8.04 -27.28 -22.55
N SER A 16 -7.72 -26.00 -22.73
CA SER A 16 -6.35 -25.52 -22.85
C SER A 16 -5.54 -26.16 -21.73
N ALA A 17 -4.68 -27.12 -22.08
CA ALA A 17 -3.89 -27.84 -21.11
C ALA A 17 -2.98 -26.81 -20.42
N TRP A 18 -2.92 -26.88 -19.09
CA TRP A 18 -2.13 -25.94 -18.28
C TRP A 18 -0.69 -25.85 -18.77
N ARG A 19 -0.25 -24.64 -19.12
CA ARG A 19 1.10 -24.39 -19.66
C ARG A 19 2.02 -23.95 -18.54
N LYS A 20 3.33 -24.20 -18.70
CA LYS A 20 4.36 -23.67 -17.79
C LYS A 20 4.32 -22.14 -17.70
N THR A 21 3.97 -21.49 -18.81
CA THR A 21 3.74 -20.05 -18.89
C THR A 21 2.63 -19.61 -17.93
N ASP A 22 1.54 -20.35 -17.82
CA ASP A 22 0.41 -20.02 -16.94
C ASP A 22 0.85 -20.05 -15.47
N THR A 23 1.67 -21.02 -15.06
CA THR A 23 2.29 -21.04 -13.73
C THR A 23 3.20 -19.84 -13.50
N MET A 24 4.04 -19.47 -14.49
CA MET A 24 4.95 -18.32 -14.36
C MET A 24 4.17 -17.01 -14.19
N TRP A 25 3.11 -16.81 -14.95
CA TRP A 25 2.22 -15.66 -14.83
C TRP A 25 1.47 -15.65 -13.49
N MET A 26 0.95 -16.78 -13.05
CA MET A 26 0.28 -16.87 -11.74
C MET A 26 1.22 -16.60 -10.57
N LEU A 27 2.44 -17.13 -10.61
CA LEU A 27 3.45 -16.86 -9.59
C LEU A 27 3.83 -15.38 -9.59
N GLY A 28 3.97 -14.77 -10.78
CA GLY A 28 4.18 -13.33 -10.89
C GLY A 28 3.06 -12.53 -10.24
N LEU A 29 1.80 -12.81 -10.61
CA LEU A 29 0.62 -12.16 -10.03
C LEU A 29 0.52 -12.34 -8.51
N TYR A 30 0.86 -13.53 -8.01
CA TYR A 30 0.95 -13.79 -6.58
C TYR A 30 2.01 -12.91 -5.89
N GLY A 31 3.19 -12.78 -6.49
CA GLY A 31 4.25 -11.90 -6.00
C GLY A 31 3.82 -10.43 -5.88
N THR A 32 3.05 -9.93 -6.84
CA THR A 32 2.48 -8.57 -6.75
C THR A 32 1.42 -8.44 -5.68
N ALA A 33 0.62 -9.48 -5.46
CA ALA A 33 -0.43 -9.47 -4.45
C ALA A 33 0.13 -9.43 -3.02
N ILE A 34 1.20 -10.18 -2.73
CA ILE A 34 1.86 -10.21 -1.41
C ILE A 34 2.84 -9.05 -1.19
N GLY A 35 3.02 -8.15 -2.16
CA GLY A 35 4.00 -7.05 -2.09
C GLY A 35 3.87 -6.15 -0.85
N ALA A 36 4.63 -5.05 -0.82
CA ALA A 36 4.78 -4.18 0.37
C ALA A 36 3.46 -3.86 1.11
N GLY A 37 2.34 -3.70 0.40
CA GLY A 37 1.02 -3.50 1.00
C GLY A 37 0.59 -4.60 1.99
N VAL A 38 0.82 -5.88 1.71
CA VAL A 38 0.40 -6.97 2.61
C VAL A 38 1.32 -7.10 3.83
N LEU A 39 2.53 -6.55 3.80
CA LEU A 39 3.39 -6.52 4.97
C LEU A 39 3.06 -5.33 5.87
N PHE A 40 2.91 -4.13 5.30
CA PHE A 40 2.72 -2.92 6.11
C PHE A 40 1.27 -2.70 6.56
N LEU A 41 0.28 -3.10 5.76
CA LEU A 41 -1.13 -2.85 6.09
C LEU A 41 -1.60 -3.66 7.29
N PRO A 42 -1.33 -4.99 7.40
CA PRO A 42 -1.75 -5.78 8.55
C PRO A 42 -0.95 -5.46 9.81
N ILE A 43 0.31 -5.05 9.68
CA ILE A 43 1.10 -4.60 10.84
C ILE A 43 0.46 -3.33 11.41
N ASN A 44 0.21 -2.32 10.56
CA ASN A 44 -0.39 -1.06 11.00
C ASN A 44 -1.84 -1.24 11.48
N ALA A 45 -2.64 -2.06 10.80
CA ALA A 45 -4.00 -2.35 11.22
C ALA A 45 -4.07 -3.26 12.46
N GLY A 46 -3.05 -4.11 12.67
CA GLY A 46 -2.90 -4.96 13.85
C GLY A 46 -2.62 -4.18 15.12
N VAL A 47 -2.03 -2.98 15.03
CA VAL A 47 -1.96 -2.02 16.15
C VAL A 47 -3.38 -1.63 16.63
N GLY A 48 -4.36 -1.67 15.74
CA GLY A 48 -5.79 -1.47 16.05
C GLY A 48 -6.48 -2.70 16.68
N GLY A 49 -5.75 -3.79 16.92
CA GLY A 49 -6.28 -5.07 17.43
C GLY A 49 -6.62 -6.07 16.32
N MET A 50 -7.08 -7.26 16.72
CA MET A 50 -7.34 -8.37 15.78
C MET A 50 -8.69 -8.24 15.03
N ILE A 51 -9.69 -7.59 15.63
CA ILE A 51 -11.03 -7.45 15.02
C ILE A 51 -10.99 -6.71 13.67
N PRO A 52 -10.32 -5.54 13.51
CA PRO A 52 -10.19 -4.87 12.22
C PRO A 52 -9.55 -5.76 11.14
N LEU A 53 -8.56 -6.58 11.49
CA LEU A 53 -7.92 -7.51 10.55
C LEU A 53 -8.90 -8.57 10.04
N ILE A 54 -9.69 -9.16 10.93
CA ILE A 54 -10.70 -10.17 10.58
C ILE A 54 -11.77 -9.56 9.68
N ILE A 55 -12.29 -8.37 10.03
CA ILE A 55 -13.30 -7.67 9.22
C ILE A 55 -12.76 -7.33 7.83
N MET A 56 -11.53 -6.79 7.75
CA MET A 56 -10.89 -6.51 6.48
C MET A 56 -10.69 -7.78 5.65
N ALA A 57 -10.30 -8.90 6.26
CA ALA A 57 -10.14 -10.17 5.55
C ALA A 57 -11.49 -10.67 4.98
N ILE A 58 -12.56 -10.65 5.78
CA ILE A 58 -13.90 -11.10 5.36
C ILE A 58 -14.46 -10.22 4.24
N LEU A 59 -14.21 -8.91 4.27
CA LEU A 59 -14.71 -7.98 3.24
C LEU A 59 -13.84 -7.95 1.98
N ALA A 60 -12.51 -8.04 2.13
CA ALA A 60 -11.59 -8.00 1.01
C ALA A 60 -11.75 -9.23 0.10
N PHE A 61 -12.07 -10.41 0.66
CA PHE A 61 -12.24 -11.64 -0.11
C PHE A 61 -13.35 -11.54 -1.18
N PRO A 62 -14.63 -11.29 -0.86
CA PRO A 62 -15.68 -11.19 -1.88
C PRO A 62 -15.46 -10.00 -2.81
N MET A 63 -14.98 -8.86 -2.30
CA MET A 63 -14.70 -7.69 -3.12
C MET A 63 -13.68 -8.01 -4.22
N THR A 64 -12.53 -8.60 -3.86
CA THR A 64 -11.48 -8.93 -4.82
C THR A 64 -11.88 -10.11 -5.71
N PHE A 65 -12.48 -11.16 -5.17
CA PHE A 65 -12.86 -12.35 -5.94
C PHE A 65 -13.88 -12.04 -7.05
N PHE A 66 -14.96 -11.31 -6.71
CA PHE A 66 -15.99 -10.98 -7.70
C PHE A 66 -15.50 -9.95 -8.72
N ALA A 67 -14.69 -8.98 -8.31
CA ALA A 67 -14.11 -7.99 -9.21
C ALA A 67 -13.18 -8.64 -10.25
N HIS A 68 -12.25 -9.51 -9.82
CA HIS A 68 -11.35 -10.21 -10.75
C HIS A 68 -12.14 -11.13 -11.69
N ARG A 69 -13.13 -11.87 -11.18
CA ARG A 69 -13.98 -12.72 -12.03
C ARG A 69 -14.78 -11.91 -13.06
N GLY A 70 -15.26 -10.73 -12.69
CA GLY A 70 -15.93 -9.80 -13.60
C GLY A 70 -14.98 -9.32 -14.70
N LEU A 71 -13.77 -8.87 -14.31
CA LEU A 71 -12.74 -8.41 -15.24
C LEU A 71 -12.30 -9.52 -16.20
N THR A 72 -12.06 -10.74 -15.73
CA THR A 72 -11.66 -11.86 -16.60
C THR A 72 -12.73 -12.16 -17.65
N ARG A 73 -14.02 -12.18 -17.28
CA ARG A 73 -15.11 -12.41 -18.23
C ARG A 73 -15.23 -11.28 -19.24
N PHE A 74 -15.01 -10.05 -18.79
CA PHE A 74 -15.03 -8.88 -19.63
C PHE A 74 -13.87 -8.88 -20.64
N VAL A 75 -12.64 -9.17 -20.21
CA VAL A 75 -11.49 -9.26 -21.13
C VAL A 75 -11.67 -10.41 -22.13
N LEU A 76 -12.23 -11.55 -21.71
CA LEU A 76 -12.49 -12.68 -22.60
C LEU A 76 -13.71 -12.50 -23.52
N SER A 77 -14.53 -11.45 -23.33
CA SER A 77 -15.68 -11.16 -24.22
C SER A 77 -15.32 -10.30 -25.42
N GLY A 78 -14.07 -9.80 -25.51
CA GLY A 78 -13.59 -9.07 -26.67
C GLY A 78 -13.57 -9.94 -27.94
N LYS A 79 -13.97 -9.36 -29.07
CA LYS A 79 -14.07 -10.11 -30.35
C LYS A 79 -12.73 -10.56 -30.92
N ASN A 80 -11.68 -9.78 -30.74
CA ASN A 80 -10.38 -10.09 -31.32
C ASN A 80 -9.39 -10.55 -30.23
N PRO A 81 -8.73 -11.71 -30.42
CA PRO A 81 -7.75 -12.21 -29.47
C PRO A 81 -6.50 -11.32 -29.48
N GLY A 82 -6.20 -10.70 -28.34
CA GLY A 82 -4.98 -9.90 -28.13
C GLY A 82 -5.19 -8.38 -28.10
N GLU A 83 -6.44 -7.91 -28.15
CA GLU A 83 -6.75 -6.48 -27.98
C GLU A 83 -6.57 -6.02 -26.54
N ASP A 84 -6.20 -4.74 -26.37
CA ASP A 84 -6.02 -4.13 -25.06
C ASP A 84 -7.36 -3.95 -24.35
N ILE A 85 -7.33 -3.92 -23.02
CA ILE A 85 -8.54 -3.78 -22.18
C ILE A 85 -9.36 -2.54 -22.58
N THR A 86 -8.69 -1.46 -23.01
CA THR A 86 -9.34 -0.22 -23.46
C THR A 86 -10.17 -0.41 -24.72
N GLU A 87 -9.73 -1.28 -25.63
CA GLU A 87 -10.43 -1.59 -26.88
C GLU A 87 -11.66 -2.46 -26.63
N VAL A 88 -11.56 -3.43 -25.70
CA VAL A 88 -12.71 -4.22 -25.26
C VAL A 88 -13.79 -3.34 -24.59
N VAL A 89 -13.38 -2.29 -23.86
CA VAL A 89 -14.31 -1.28 -23.30
C VAL A 89 -14.97 -0.47 -24.41
N GLU A 90 -14.20 -0.04 -25.40
CA GLU A 90 -14.73 0.70 -26.53
C GLU A 90 -15.71 -0.13 -27.36
N GLU A 91 -15.49 -1.45 -27.51
CA GLU A 91 -16.40 -2.36 -28.18
C GLU A 91 -17.75 -2.47 -27.43
N HIS A 92 -17.73 -2.63 -26.11
CA HIS A 92 -18.94 -2.87 -25.32
C HIS A 92 -19.70 -1.59 -24.93
N PHE A 93 -18.97 -0.49 -24.72
CA PHE A 93 -19.51 0.75 -24.14
C PHE A 93 -19.30 1.99 -25.03
N GLY A 94 -18.59 1.85 -26.16
CA GLY A 94 -18.32 2.93 -27.11
C GLY A 94 -17.09 3.78 -26.79
N ILE A 95 -16.71 4.62 -27.76
CA ILE A 95 -15.51 5.47 -27.76
C ILE A 95 -15.41 6.39 -26.52
N GLY A 96 -16.55 6.89 -26.04
CA GLY A 96 -16.59 7.77 -24.86
C GLY A 96 -16.18 7.05 -23.58
N ALA A 97 -16.63 5.81 -23.39
CA ALA A 97 -16.28 4.99 -22.24
C ALA A 97 -14.82 4.53 -22.30
N GLY A 98 -14.30 4.20 -23.49
CA GLY A 98 -12.88 3.89 -23.70
C GLY A 98 -11.95 5.02 -23.25
N LYS A 99 -12.27 6.27 -23.62
CA LYS A 99 -11.53 7.47 -23.17
C LYS A 99 -11.59 7.67 -21.66
N LEU A 100 -12.76 7.49 -21.05
CA LEU A 100 -12.93 7.64 -19.60
C LEU A 100 -12.12 6.59 -18.83
N ILE A 101 -12.17 5.32 -19.25
CA ILE A 101 -11.38 4.25 -18.62
C ILE A 101 -9.89 4.49 -18.81
N THR A 102 -9.45 4.96 -19.98
CA THR A 102 -8.04 5.31 -20.20
C THR A 102 -7.57 6.42 -19.26
N LEU A 103 -8.38 7.46 -19.07
CA LEU A 103 -8.09 8.53 -18.11
C LEU A 103 -8.03 7.99 -16.66
N LEU A 104 -8.98 7.14 -16.28
CA LEU A 104 -9.03 6.55 -14.95
C LEU A 104 -7.84 5.60 -14.71
N TYR A 105 -7.43 4.87 -15.75
CA TYR A 105 -6.25 4.00 -15.74
C TYR A 105 -4.97 4.80 -15.51
N PHE A 106 -4.83 5.95 -16.17
CA PHE A 106 -3.73 6.87 -15.92
C PHE A 106 -3.71 7.36 -14.47
N PHE A 107 -4.86 7.81 -13.93
CA PHE A 107 -4.98 8.25 -12.55
C PHE A 107 -4.77 7.14 -11.52
N ALA A 108 -5.04 5.88 -11.85
CA ALA A 108 -4.78 4.76 -10.97
C ALA A 108 -3.28 4.41 -10.94
N ILE A 109 -2.65 4.30 -12.10
CA ILE A 109 -1.26 3.82 -12.19
C ILE A 109 -0.26 4.90 -11.79
N TYR A 110 -0.46 6.14 -12.21
CA TYR A 110 0.52 7.21 -11.97
C TYR A 110 0.84 7.39 -10.47
N PRO A 111 -0.13 7.50 -9.55
CA PRO A 111 0.14 7.58 -8.11
C PRO A 111 0.78 6.32 -7.54
N ILE A 112 0.38 5.13 -8.02
CA ILE A 112 0.99 3.86 -7.59
C ILE A 112 2.49 3.89 -7.91
N LEU A 113 2.86 4.27 -9.13
CA LEU A 113 4.27 4.39 -9.54
C LEU A 113 5.04 5.42 -8.71
N LEU A 114 4.42 6.55 -8.36
CA LEU A 114 5.06 7.56 -7.51
C LEU A 114 5.36 7.03 -6.10
N VAL A 115 4.38 6.36 -5.46
CA VAL A 115 4.57 5.77 -4.12
C VAL A 115 5.63 4.68 -4.15
N TYR A 116 5.64 3.84 -5.19
CA TYR A 116 6.67 2.81 -5.36
C TYR A 116 8.07 3.40 -5.55
N SER A 117 8.19 4.50 -6.31
CA SER A 117 9.48 5.17 -6.51
C SER A 117 10.07 5.69 -5.19
N VAL A 118 9.21 6.29 -4.35
CA VAL A 118 9.61 6.74 -3.00
C VAL A 118 9.97 5.54 -2.11
N ALA A 119 9.17 4.48 -2.13
CA ALA A 119 9.41 3.29 -1.32
C ALA A 119 10.74 2.61 -1.65
N ILE A 120 11.07 2.42 -2.93
CA ILE A 120 12.34 1.79 -3.33
C ILE A 120 13.52 2.68 -2.95
N THR A 121 13.43 3.99 -3.17
CA THR A 121 14.49 4.94 -2.77
C THR A 121 14.76 4.86 -1.27
N ASN A 122 13.71 4.87 -0.44
CA ASN A 122 13.82 4.75 1.02
C ASN A 122 14.40 3.39 1.45
N THR A 123 14.01 2.31 0.75
CA THR A 123 14.46 0.95 1.07
C THR A 123 15.94 0.79 0.75
N VAL A 124 16.39 1.27 -0.40
CA VAL A 124 17.79 1.21 -0.81
C VAL A 124 18.65 2.12 0.07
N GLU A 125 18.20 3.34 0.37
CA GLU A 125 18.87 4.23 1.33
C GLU A 125 19.05 3.57 2.70
N SER A 126 17.99 2.93 3.21
CA SER A 126 18.03 2.18 4.47
C SER A 126 18.98 0.98 4.39
N PHE A 127 18.99 0.25 3.27
CA PHE A 127 19.89 -0.88 3.04
C PHE A 127 21.37 -0.44 3.00
N LEU A 128 21.68 0.67 2.32
CA LEU A 128 23.04 1.22 2.27
C LEU A 128 23.53 1.58 3.68
N THR A 129 22.68 2.25 4.45
CA THR A 129 23.04 2.74 5.78
C THR A 129 23.15 1.61 6.80
N HIS A 130 22.17 0.71 6.87
CA HIS A 130 22.07 -0.28 7.95
C HIS A 130 22.76 -1.61 7.61
N GLN A 131 22.75 -2.02 6.35
CA GLN A 131 23.31 -3.33 5.95
C GLN A 131 24.71 -3.22 5.36
N LEU A 132 25.00 -2.13 4.62
CA LEU A 132 26.32 -1.92 4.01
C LEU A 132 27.21 -0.95 4.81
N ALA A 133 26.66 -0.24 5.80
CA ALA A 133 27.34 0.82 6.57
C ALA A 133 28.00 1.90 5.68
N ILE A 134 27.42 2.15 4.50
CA ILE A 134 27.87 3.17 3.56
C ILE A 134 26.99 4.41 3.75
N ASN A 135 27.61 5.59 3.80
CA ASN A 135 26.84 6.84 3.81
C ASN A 135 26.13 7.01 2.46
N PRO A 136 24.78 7.00 2.42
CA PRO A 136 24.05 7.03 1.18
C PRO A 136 24.27 8.35 0.42
N PRO A 137 24.36 8.30 -0.92
CA PRO A 137 24.44 9.52 -1.72
C PRO A 137 23.13 10.33 -1.62
N PRO A 138 23.16 11.63 -1.99
CA PRO A 138 21.96 12.46 -1.98
C PRO A 138 20.78 11.80 -2.71
N ARG A 139 19.59 11.89 -2.11
CA ARG A 139 18.37 11.22 -2.59
C ARG A 139 18.09 11.39 -4.08
N ALA A 140 18.35 12.58 -4.63
CA ALA A 140 18.15 12.88 -6.05
C ALA A 140 19.07 12.07 -6.98
N ILE A 141 20.33 11.85 -6.57
CA ILE A 141 21.29 11.03 -7.32
C ILE A 141 20.93 9.55 -7.17
N LEU A 142 20.58 9.14 -5.95
CA LEU A 142 20.16 7.77 -5.67
C LEU A 142 18.94 7.37 -6.50
N SER A 143 17.89 8.20 -6.53
CA SER A 143 16.67 7.93 -7.31
C SER A 143 16.95 7.91 -8.81
N LEU A 144 17.82 8.79 -9.32
CA LEU A 144 18.21 8.80 -10.73
C LEU A 144 18.91 7.49 -11.13
N ILE A 145 19.86 7.01 -10.32
CA ILE A 145 20.55 5.73 -10.55
C ILE A 145 19.55 4.57 -10.52
N LEU A 146 18.63 4.55 -9.54
CA LEU A 146 17.60 3.54 -9.43
C LEU A 146 16.66 3.51 -10.64
N ILE A 147 16.19 4.68 -11.10
CA ILE A 147 15.30 4.80 -12.25
C ILE A 147 16.00 4.30 -13.51
N VAL A 148 17.26 4.72 -13.74
CA VAL A 148 18.05 4.25 -14.89
C VAL A 148 18.27 2.73 -14.82
N GLY A 149 18.59 2.19 -13.63
CA GLY A 149 18.75 0.76 -13.42
C GLY A 149 17.46 -0.03 -13.74
N MET A 150 16.33 0.41 -13.18
CA MET A 150 15.02 -0.21 -13.44
C MET A 150 14.62 -0.11 -14.92
N MET A 151 14.81 1.04 -15.56
CA MET A 151 14.48 1.23 -16.97
C MET A 151 15.35 0.36 -17.90
N THR A 152 16.61 0.15 -17.51
CA THR A 152 17.52 -0.75 -18.23
C THR A 152 17.02 -2.19 -18.15
N ILE A 153 16.58 -2.65 -16.97
CA ILE A 153 16.00 -3.99 -16.78
C ILE A 153 14.76 -4.18 -17.65
N VAL A 154 13.85 -3.19 -17.69
CA VAL A 154 12.63 -3.25 -18.51
C VAL A 154 12.94 -3.40 -20.00
N ARG A 155 14.07 -2.87 -20.47
CA ARG A 155 14.48 -2.99 -21.89
C ARG A 155 15.02 -4.36 -22.30
N PHE A 156 15.27 -5.28 -21.37
CA PHE A 156 15.78 -6.64 -21.68
C PHE A 156 14.71 -7.60 -22.24
N GLY A 157 13.49 -7.13 -22.50
CA GLY A 157 12.43 -7.87 -23.18
C GLY A 157 11.48 -8.64 -22.27
N GLU A 158 10.30 -8.96 -22.81
CA GLU A 158 9.17 -9.55 -22.07
C GLU A 158 9.53 -10.89 -21.39
N GLN A 159 10.24 -11.77 -22.10
CA GLN A 159 10.56 -13.10 -21.57
C GLN A 159 11.51 -13.03 -20.37
N MET A 160 12.43 -12.06 -20.35
CA MET A 160 13.34 -11.86 -19.23
C MET A 160 12.60 -11.31 -18.01
N ILE A 161 11.69 -10.35 -18.19
CA ILE A 161 10.93 -9.77 -17.09
C ILE A 161 9.95 -10.78 -16.46
N VAL A 162 9.24 -11.57 -17.28
CA VAL A 162 8.32 -12.62 -16.78
C VAL A 162 9.10 -13.70 -16.02
N LYS A 163 10.27 -14.11 -16.54
CA LYS A 163 11.13 -15.08 -15.87
C LYS A 163 11.73 -14.53 -14.57
N ALA A 164 12.18 -13.28 -14.56
CA ALA A 164 12.73 -12.62 -13.37
C ALA A 164 11.66 -12.45 -12.27
N MET A 165 10.44 -12.07 -12.66
CA MET A 165 9.32 -11.96 -11.74
C MET A 165 8.99 -13.32 -11.10
N SER A 166 8.91 -14.38 -11.91
CA SER A 166 8.61 -15.72 -11.42
C SER A 166 9.72 -16.30 -10.54
N ILE A 167 11.00 -16.13 -10.91
CA ILE A 167 12.13 -16.69 -10.13
C ILE A 167 12.26 -16.00 -8.76
N LEU A 168 11.97 -14.70 -8.68
CA LEU A 168 12.12 -13.90 -7.47
C LEU A 168 11.04 -14.23 -6.42
N VAL A 169 9.88 -14.72 -6.86
CA VAL A 169 8.80 -15.14 -5.95
C VAL A 169 9.21 -16.32 -5.07
N PHE A 170 10.02 -17.25 -5.58
CA PHE A 170 10.44 -18.43 -4.81
C PHE A 170 11.26 -18.10 -3.54
N PRO A 171 12.38 -17.35 -3.59
CA PRO A 171 13.12 -16.98 -2.38
C PRO A 171 12.29 -16.08 -1.48
N PHE A 172 11.40 -15.26 -2.04
CA PHE A 172 10.50 -14.41 -1.26
C PHE A 172 9.51 -15.24 -0.43
N VAL A 173 8.81 -16.21 -1.05
CA VAL A 173 7.91 -17.13 -0.33
C VAL A 173 8.67 -17.97 0.70
N ALA A 174 9.87 -18.45 0.35
CA ALA A 174 10.71 -19.20 1.29
C ALA A 174 11.07 -18.35 2.53
N ALA A 175 11.46 -17.08 2.32
CA ALA A 175 11.75 -16.17 3.42
C ALA A 175 10.51 -15.90 4.29
N LEU A 176 9.32 -15.73 3.70
CA LEU A 176 8.08 -15.57 4.46
C LEU A 176 7.72 -16.81 5.27
N MET A 177 7.91 -18.01 4.69
CA MET A 177 7.66 -19.27 5.41
C MET A 177 8.63 -19.47 6.58
N LEU A 178 9.93 -19.20 6.36
CA LEU A 178 10.93 -19.25 7.42
C LEU A 178 10.64 -18.23 8.52
N LEU A 179 10.27 -17.00 8.15
CA LEU A 179 9.88 -15.96 9.09
C LEU A 179 8.63 -16.36 9.88
N ALA A 180 7.62 -16.93 9.23
CA ALA A 180 6.42 -17.42 9.89
C ALA A 180 6.74 -18.51 10.92
N LEU A 181 7.59 -19.48 10.56
CA LEU A 181 8.06 -20.51 11.48
C LEU A 181 8.88 -19.94 12.64
N TYR A 182 9.74 -18.95 12.36
CA TYR A 182 10.54 -18.25 13.37
C TYR A 182 9.67 -17.46 14.37
N LEU A 183 8.50 -16.97 13.95
CA LEU A 183 7.59 -16.23 14.81
C LEU A 183 6.69 -17.11 15.69
N ILE A 184 6.56 -18.42 15.43
CA ILE A 184 5.71 -19.33 16.24
C ILE A 184 6.00 -19.23 17.75
N PRO A 185 7.26 -19.24 18.22
CA PRO A 185 7.57 -19.11 19.65
C PRO A 185 7.24 -17.73 20.23
N GLN A 186 7.11 -16.71 19.39
CA GLN A 186 6.80 -15.33 19.77
C GLN A 186 5.29 -15.07 19.81
N TRP A 187 4.44 -16.05 19.49
CA TRP A 187 3.00 -15.89 19.53
C TRP A 187 2.53 -15.70 20.97
N SER A 188 2.03 -14.50 21.27
CA SER A 188 1.40 -14.19 22.54
C SER A 188 -0.13 -14.35 22.43
N GLY A 189 -0.75 -14.90 23.48
CA GLY A 189 -2.21 -14.93 23.61
C GLY A 189 -2.86 -13.56 23.73
N ALA A 190 -2.06 -12.49 23.91
CA ALA A 190 -2.54 -11.11 24.01
C ALA A 190 -3.32 -10.66 22.76
N ALA A 191 -3.01 -11.23 21.59
CA ALA A 191 -3.80 -10.98 20.38
C ALA A 191 -5.27 -11.44 20.55
N LEU A 192 -5.51 -12.54 21.27
CA LEU A 192 -6.86 -13.07 21.54
C LEU A 192 -7.61 -12.22 22.58
N GLU A 193 -6.93 -11.53 23.49
CA GLU A 193 -7.56 -10.60 24.43
C GLU A 193 -8.17 -9.38 23.70
N THR A 194 -7.61 -9.01 22.55
CA THR A 194 -8.16 -7.95 21.68
C THR A 194 -9.41 -8.36 20.89
N LEU A 195 -9.89 -9.61 21.05
CA LEU A 195 -11.16 -10.09 20.45
C LEU A 195 -12.41 -9.59 21.17
N SER A 196 -12.28 -8.77 22.22
CA SER A 196 -13.45 -8.13 22.83
C SER A 196 -13.88 -6.90 22.02
N PHE A 197 -15.19 -6.77 21.75
CA PHE A 197 -15.75 -5.61 21.06
C PHE A 197 -15.53 -4.29 21.84
N ASP A 198 -15.34 -4.36 23.16
CA ASP A 198 -14.97 -3.22 24.02
C ASP A 198 -13.56 -2.69 23.73
N SER A 199 -12.61 -3.57 23.39
CA SER A 199 -11.24 -3.19 23.02
C SER A 199 -11.20 -2.41 21.69
N ALA A 200 -12.06 -2.76 20.73
CA ALA A 200 -12.15 -2.07 19.44
C ALA A 200 -12.78 -0.67 19.54
N ALA A 201 -13.70 -0.46 20.49
CA ALA A 201 -14.34 0.83 20.75
C ALA A 201 -13.46 1.75 21.63
N SER A 202 -12.82 1.21 22.67
CA SER A 202 -11.95 1.98 23.57
C SER A 202 -10.70 2.54 22.88
N ASN A 203 -10.11 1.81 21.93
CA ASN A 203 -8.94 2.27 21.18
C ASN A 203 -9.28 3.39 20.16
N ARG A 204 -10.53 3.45 19.70
CA ARG A 204 -11.04 4.58 18.88
C ARG A 204 -11.21 5.85 19.72
N GLN A 205 -11.69 5.71 20.96
CA GLN A 205 -11.90 6.82 21.88
C GLN A 205 -10.58 7.50 22.28
N ARG A 206 -9.51 6.72 22.51
CA ARG A 206 -8.19 7.28 22.85
C ARG A 206 -7.59 8.16 21.75
N SER A 207 -7.87 7.86 20.47
CA SER A 207 -7.39 8.69 19.35
C SER A 207 -8.11 10.03 19.17
N VAL A 208 -9.29 10.20 19.78
CA VAL A 208 -10.13 11.41 19.64
C VAL A 208 -9.97 12.34 20.85
N ASP A 209 -9.61 11.80 22.02
CA ASP A 209 -9.55 12.53 23.29
C ASP A 209 -8.14 12.93 23.77
N ASP A 210 -7.07 12.66 23.01
CA ASP A 210 -5.72 13.09 23.36
C ASP A 210 -5.44 14.55 22.91
N PRO A 211 -5.39 15.55 23.82
CA PRO A 211 -4.66 16.76 23.53
C PRO A 211 -3.17 16.41 23.44
N VAL A 212 -2.48 16.90 22.41
CA VAL A 212 -1.03 16.79 22.25
C VAL A 212 -0.35 17.36 23.50
N ALA A 213 0.01 16.48 24.42
CA ALA A 213 0.94 16.73 25.51
C ALA A 213 2.05 15.68 25.35
N GLY A 214 3.15 16.13 24.74
CA GLY A 214 4.38 15.35 24.77
C GLY A 214 4.82 15.22 26.22
N ASP A 215 5.14 13.99 26.63
CA ASP A 215 6.01 13.82 27.78
C ASP A 215 7.09 12.80 27.46
N SER A 216 8.29 13.37 27.42
CA SER A 216 9.58 12.72 27.43
C SER A 216 9.80 12.00 28.76
N GLY A 217 10.52 10.89 28.71
CA GLY A 217 10.66 9.96 29.83
C GLY A 217 11.19 10.55 31.13
N GLU A 218 10.80 9.90 32.22
CA GLU A 218 11.48 9.99 33.51
C GLU A 218 11.70 8.58 34.07
N TRP A 219 12.95 8.13 34.00
CA TRP A 219 13.55 7.18 34.92
C TRP A 219 14.14 7.96 36.10
N CYS A 220 13.97 7.42 37.32
CA CYS A 220 14.66 7.72 38.59
C CYS A 220 14.12 8.81 39.56
N SER A 221 13.46 8.28 40.60
CA SER A 221 13.70 8.47 42.05
C SER A 221 12.92 9.53 42.86
N PRO A 222 12.60 9.25 44.16
CA PRO A 222 11.70 10.05 44.98
C PRO A 222 12.45 10.96 45.97
N SER A 223 12.04 12.23 46.11
CA SER A 223 12.28 12.97 47.35
C SER A 223 11.27 14.12 47.55
N THR A 224 10.84 14.25 48.79
CA THR A 224 9.88 15.16 49.39
C THR A 224 10.40 16.60 49.52
N THR A 225 9.58 17.62 49.21
CA THR A 225 9.37 18.89 49.98
C THR A 225 8.42 19.88 49.24
N PRO A 226 7.78 20.85 49.93
CA PRO A 226 6.49 21.41 49.50
C PRO A 226 6.55 22.73 48.71
N ARG A 227 5.66 22.80 47.71
CA ARG A 227 4.86 23.95 47.20
C ARG A 227 5.39 25.38 47.44
N SER A 228 5.87 25.99 46.35
CA SER A 228 5.77 27.44 46.09
C SER A 228 5.33 27.67 44.63
N SER A 229 4.15 28.24 44.43
CA SER A 229 3.57 28.51 43.10
C SER A 229 4.19 29.77 42.46
N PRO A 230 4.67 29.74 41.20
CA PRO A 230 4.92 30.96 40.42
C PRO A 230 3.73 31.30 39.50
N PRO A 231 3.60 32.57 39.06
CA PRO A 231 2.39 33.07 38.40
C PRO A 231 2.30 32.62 36.93
N SER A 232 1.07 32.45 36.45
CA SER A 232 0.74 31.96 35.11
C SER A 232 1.05 32.96 33.98
N PRO A 233 1.44 32.51 32.76
CA PRO A 233 2.00 33.37 31.70
C PRO A 233 0.97 34.20 30.91
N LEU A 234 -0.31 34.09 31.25
CA LEU A 234 -1.42 34.61 30.45
C LEU A 234 -1.66 36.13 30.57
N ARG A 235 -0.93 36.84 31.45
CA ARG A 235 -0.99 38.31 31.55
C ARG A 235 -0.06 39.03 30.57
N SER A 236 1.00 38.40 30.07
CA SER A 236 2.00 39.06 29.21
C SER A 236 1.52 39.23 27.76
N VAL A 237 0.80 38.25 27.21
CA VAL A 237 0.37 38.28 25.80
C VAL A 237 -0.76 39.29 25.52
N LYS A 238 -1.65 39.53 26.49
CA LYS A 238 -2.74 40.53 26.34
C LYS A 238 -2.22 41.96 26.30
N SER A 239 -1.08 42.24 26.93
CA SER A 239 -0.41 43.55 26.90
C SER A 239 0.17 43.83 25.51
N THR A 240 0.89 42.86 24.93
CA THR A 240 1.59 43.00 23.64
C THR A 240 0.61 43.10 22.45
N ALA A 241 -0.50 42.36 22.48
CA ALA A 241 -1.53 42.44 21.45
C ALA A 241 -2.29 43.80 21.46
N LYS A 242 -2.43 44.42 22.64
CA LYS A 242 -3.06 45.75 22.78
C LYS A 242 -2.14 46.87 22.29
N GLN A 243 -0.82 46.69 22.44
CA GLN A 243 0.20 47.61 21.95
C GLN A 243 0.28 47.62 20.41
N LEU A 244 0.19 46.45 19.76
CA LEU A 244 0.25 46.31 18.30
C LEU A 244 -1.00 46.85 17.59
N ARG A 245 -2.18 46.68 18.20
CA ARG A 245 -3.44 47.23 17.63
C ARG A 245 -3.51 48.76 17.66
N LYS A 246 -2.79 49.42 18.57
CA LYS A 246 -2.75 50.90 18.67
C LYS A 246 -1.82 51.58 17.64
N ASN A 247 -0.81 50.87 17.12
CA ASN A 247 0.18 51.46 16.21
C ASN A 247 -0.06 51.14 14.71
N ALA A 248 -1.03 50.29 14.39
CA ALA A 248 -1.36 49.94 13.00
C ALA A 248 -1.75 51.12 12.07
N PRO A 249 -2.48 52.17 12.49
CA PRO A 249 -2.89 53.23 11.56
C PRO A 249 -1.77 54.22 11.20
N LYS A 250 -0.61 54.20 11.88
CA LYS A 250 0.53 55.06 11.53
C LYS A 250 1.46 54.45 10.48
N PHE A 251 1.40 53.14 10.26
CA PHE A 251 2.27 52.45 9.31
C PHE A 251 1.78 52.60 7.86
N TRP A 252 0.47 52.71 7.64
CA TRP A 252 -0.14 52.82 6.31
C TRP A 252 -0.04 54.22 5.68
N HIS A 253 0.14 55.27 6.48
CA HIS A 253 0.31 56.64 5.95
C HIS A 253 1.74 56.97 5.48
N SER A 254 2.73 56.10 5.73
CA SER A 254 4.12 56.30 5.28
C SER A 254 4.44 55.63 3.93
N LEU A 255 3.47 54.95 3.31
CA LEU A 255 3.65 54.20 2.06
C LEU A 255 2.87 54.79 0.87
N THR A 256 2.23 55.95 1.04
CA THR A 256 1.49 56.65 -0.01
C THR A 256 1.80 58.15 -0.07
N SER A 257 3.07 58.53 0.10
CA SER A 257 3.57 59.85 -0.29
C SER A 257 4.97 59.74 -0.88
#